data_AF-A0A1N6M5L0-F1
#
_entry.id   AF-A0A1N6M5L0-F1
#
_cell.length_a   1.000
_cell.length_b   1.000
_cell.length_c   1.000
_cell.angle_alpha   90.00
_cell.angle_beta   90.00
_cell.angle_gamma   90.00
#
_symmetry.space_group_name_H-M   'P 1'
#
loop_
_entity.id
_entity.type
_entity.pdbx_description
1 polymer ?
#
loop_
_entity_poly.entity_id
_entity_poly.type
_entity_poly.pdbx_seq_one_letter_code
_entity_poly.pdbx_strand_id
1 'polypeptide(L)'
;MYKEMTFIAGWQDKLVKLIDYEEDWRSRPYLCSEGYPTIGFGFRIGPKDAPLANYQFTLPRAVGEVWLSSLLNSVARELEHHPALKPVLTMCNEPRQAILLSMAYQMGVSSLAQFKNTLLAIMNEDWDRASHEMLDSKWARQTPNRAQRHADQMLTGSWSPEYRISGN
;
A
#
# COMPACT_ATOMS: atom_id res chain seq x y z
N MET A 1 -12.35 14.79 -21.38
CA MET A 1 -11.78 14.75 -20.01
C MET A 1 -10.64 13.75 -20.03
N TYR A 2 -9.40 14.21 -20.17
CA TYR A 2 -8.25 13.32 -20.11
C TYR A 2 -8.19 12.74 -18.69
N LYS A 3 -8.25 11.42 -18.54
CA LYS A 3 -7.85 10.80 -17.28
C LYS A 3 -6.37 11.15 -17.12
N GLU A 4 -6.01 11.96 -16.14
CA GLU A 4 -4.63 12.03 -15.69
C GLU A 4 -4.21 10.61 -15.32
N MET A 5 -3.29 10.06 -16.11
CA MET A 5 -2.68 8.77 -15.83
C MET A 5 -1.68 8.99 -14.69
N THR A 6 -1.83 8.19 -13.64
CA THR A 6 -0.91 8.13 -12.51
C THR A 6 0.40 7.47 -12.91
N PHE A 7 1.47 7.66 -12.12
CA PHE A 7 2.77 7.00 -12.31
C PHE A 7 2.69 5.46 -12.28
N ILE A 8 1.58 4.89 -11.82
CA ILE A 8 1.36 3.44 -11.74
C ILE A 8 0.69 2.84 -12.98
N ALA A 9 0.27 3.65 -13.96
CA ALA A 9 -0.55 3.17 -15.08
C ALA A 9 0.10 2.02 -15.89
N GLY A 10 1.43 1.96 -15.95
CA GLY A 10 2.18 0.92 -16.67
C GLY A 10 2.47 -0.36 -15.87
N TRP A 11 2.18 -0.39 -14.57
CA TRP A 11 2.54 -1.51 -13.68
C TRP A 11 1.50 -1.76 -12.57
N GLN A 12 0.28 -1.25 -12.73
CA GLN A 12 -0.78 -1.37 -11.74
C GLN A 12 -1.11 -2.84 -11.38
N ASP A 13 -0.97 -3.76 -12.33
CA ASP A 13 -1.17 -5.19 -12.11
C ASP A 13 -0.17 -5.77 -11.09
N LYS A 14 1.09 -5.31 -11.12
CA LYS A 14 2.12 -5.71 -10.15
C LYS A 14 1.76 -5.22 -8.75
N LEU A 15 1.26 -3.99 -8.64
CA LEU A 15 0.81 -3.42 -7.38
C LEU A 15 -0.42 -4.15 -6.82
N VAL A 16 -1.36 -4.56 -7.67
CA VAL A 16 -2.50 -5.39 -7.27
C VAL A 16 -2.02 -6.72 -6.69
N LYS A 17 -1.04 -7.39 -7.31
CA LYS A 17 -0.45 -8.63 -6.78
C LYS A 17 0.21 -8.43 -5.41
N LEU A 18 0.93 -7.32 -5.23
CA LEU A 18 1.51 -6.96 -3.95
C LEU A 18 0.41 -6.82 -2.88
N ILE A 19 -0.64 -6.06 -3.15
CA ILE A 19 -1.71 -5.80 -2.17
C ILE A 19 -2.54 -7.06 -1.89
N ASP A 20 -2.81 -7.89 -2.90
CA ASP A 20 -3.48 -9.19 -2.73
C ASP A 20 -2.70 -10.07 -1.73
N TYR A 21 -1.38 -10.13 -1.86
CA TYR A 21 -0.54 -10.88 -0.94
C TYR A 21 -0.54 -10.30 0.48
N GLU A 22 -0.48 -8.96 0.61
CA GLU A 22 -0.35 -8.31 1.92
C GLU A 22 -1.65 -8.15 2.71
N GLU A 23 -2.79 -8.00 2.04
CA GLU A 23 -4.09 -7.78 2.69
C GLU A 23 -4.94 -9.05 2.78
N ASP A 24 -4.67 -10.05 1.94
CA ASP A 24 -5.49 -11.25 1.74
C ASP A 24 -6.93 -10.94 1.26
N TRP A 25 -7.55 -11.87 0.54
CA TRP A 25 -8.89 -11.65 -0.04
C TRP A 25 -10.01 -12.18 0.86
N ARG A 26 -10.97 -11.32 1.22
CA ARG A 26 -12.18 -11.70 1.99
C ARG A 26 -13.46 -11.36 1.22
N SER A 27 -14.15 -12.37 0.68
CA SER A 27 -15.40 -12.17 -0.08
C SER A 27 -16.61 -11.77 0.78
N ARG A 28 -16.53 -11.88 2.10
CA ARG A 28 -17.59 -11.54 3.05
C ARG A 28 -17.12 -10.46 4.02
N PRO A 29 -18.02 -9.55 4.45
CA PRO A 29 -17.74 -8.59 5.50
C PRO A 29 -17.21 -9.26 6.77
N TYR A 30 -16.19 -8.65 7.37
CA TYR A 30 -15.59 -9.04 8.64
C TYR A 30 -15.19 -7.79 9.44
N LEU A 31 -14.88 -7.94 10.74
CA LEU A 31 -14.28 -6.86 11.51
C LEU A 31 -12.76 -6.96 11.40
N CYS A 32 -12.10 -5.89 10.96
CA CYS A 32 -10.64 -5.83 11.00
C CYS A 32 -10.12 -5.75 12.45
N SER A 33 -8.80 -5.79 12.63
CA SER A 33 -8.14 -5.72 13.95
C SER A 33 -8.48 -4.45 14.75
N GLU A 34 -8.89 -3.37 14.07
CA GLU A 34 -9.30 -2.11 14.69
C GLU A 34 -10.82 -2.00 14.94
N GLY A 35 -11.60 -3.02 14.57
CA GLY A 35 -13.06 -3.07 14.80
C GLY A 35 -13.91 -2.39 13.72
N TYR A 36 -13.35 -2.09 12.54
CA TYR A 36 -14.12 -1.58 11.41
C TYR A 36 -14.70 -2.72 10.57
N PRO A 37 -15.95 -2.62 10.10
CA PRO A 37 -16.47 -3.49 9.04
C PRO A 37 -15.64 -3.32 7.77
N THR A 38 -15.13 -4.44 7.27
CA THR A 38 -14.17 -4.51 6.16
C THR A 38 -14.52 -5.66 5.22
N ILE A 39 -14.21 -5.54 3.93
CA ILE A 39 -14.40 -6.58 2.90
C ILE A 39 -13.31 -6.51 1.82
N GLY A 40 -13.16 -7.56 1.02
CA GLY A 40 -12.26 -7.58 -0.13
C GLY A 40 -10.80 -7.56 0.30
N PHE A 41 -10.03 -6.65 -0.29
CA PHE A 41 -8.61 -6.41 0.00
C PHE A 41 -8.41 -5.37 1.11
N GLY A 42 -9.19 -5.46 2.18
CA GLY A 42 -9.11 -4.48 3.29
C GLY A 42 -9.99 -3.23 3.11
N PHE A 43 -11.05 -3.27 2.29
CA PHE A 43 -11.94 -2.13 2.09
C PHE A 43 -12.82 -1.89 3.30
N ARG A 44 -12.64 -0.75 3.98
CA ARG A 44 -13.56 -0.31 5.03
C ARG A 44 -14.92 0.05 4.44
N ILE A 45 -15.99 -0.56 4.96
CA ILE A 45 -17.38 -0.36 4.51
C ILE A 45 -18.31 0.22 5.58
N GLY A 46 -17.78 0.52 6.76
CA GLY A 46 -18.58 1.02 7.88
C GLY A 46 -17.82 1.84 8.92
N PRO A 47 -18.56 2.52 9.83
CA PRO A 47 -17.96 3.10 11.02
C PRO A 47 -17.48 2.02 11.98
N LYS A 48 -16.62 2.41 12.92
CA LYS A 48 -16.09 1.50 13.94
C LYS A 48 -17.24 0.88 14.73
N ASP A 49 -17.10 -0.40 15.08
CA ASP A 49 -18.04 -1.15 15.92
C ASP A 49 -19.46 -1.31 15.34
N ALA A 50 -19.67 -0.98 14.05
CA ALA A 50 -20.95 -1.21 13.42
C ALA A 50 -21.24 -2.72 13.30
N PRO A 51 -22.48 -3.18 13.61
CA PRO A 51 -22.81 -4.60 13.54
C PRO A 51 -22.62 -5.18 12.13
N LEU A 52 -21.90 -6.30 12.01
CA LEU A 52 -21.72 -7.00 10.73
C LEU A 52 -23.05 -7.46 10.09
N ALA A 53 -24.09 -7.66 10.91
CA ALA A 53 -25.44 -8.03 10.45
C ALA A 53 -26.06 -6.98 9.50
N ASN A 54 -25.55 -5.75 9.48
CA ASN A 54 -25.97 -4.71 8.55
C ASN A 54 -25.41 -4.90 7.13
N TYR A 55 -24.45 -5.81 6.94
CA TYR A 55 -23.72 -6.02 5.69
C TYR A 55 -23.94 -7.44 5.16
N GLN A 56 -25.13 -7.70 4.62
CA GLN A 56 -25.55 -9.03 4.15
C GLN A 56 -25.30 -9.23 2.66
N PHE A 57 -24.05 -9.06 2.22
CA PHE A 57 -23.67 -9.26 0.83
C PHE A 57 -22.32 -9.98 0.72
N THR A 58 -22.04 -10.50 -0.47
CA THR A 58 -20.71 -11.00 -0.83
C THR A 58 -20.15 -10.17 -1.96
N LEU A 59 -18.85 -9.92 -1.96
CA LEU A 59 -18.17 -9.24 -3.05
C LEU A 59 -17.54 -10.29 -3.98
N PRO A 60 -17.91 -10.33 -5.28
CA PRO A 60 -17.19 -11.13 -6.25
C PRO A 60 -15.76 -10.61 -6.44
N ARG A 61 -14.77 -11.51 -6.57
CA ARG A 61 -13.35 -11.12 -6.66
C ARG A 61 -13.06 -10.16 -7.80
N ALA A 62 -13.63 -10.40 -8.99
CA ALA A 62 -13.46 -9.51 -10.14
C ALA A 62 -13.94 -8.07 -9.87
N VAL A 63 -15.04 -7.90 -9.11
CA VAL A 63 -15.53 -6.57 -8.70
C VAL A 63 -14.58 -5.95 -7.67
N GLY A 64 -14.07 -6.76 -6.75
CA GLY A 64 -13.06 -6.33 -5.77
C GLY A 64 -11.75 -5.86 -6.40
N GLU A 65 -11.27 -6.53 -7.44
CA GLU A 65 -10.05 -6.14 -8.17
C GLU A 65 -10.22 -4.79 -8.89
N VAL A 66 -11.39 -4.53 -9.47
CA VAL A 66 -11.74 -3.22 -10.06
C VAL A 66 -11.81 -2.14 -8.98
N TRP A 67 -12.42 -2.44 -7.83
CA TRP A 67 -12.47 -1.51 -6.70
C TRP A 67 -11.06 -1.21 -6.18
N LEU A 68 -10.22 -2.24 -5.96
CA LEU A 68 -8.83 -2.07 -5.56
C LEU A 68 -8.08 -1.17 -6.54
N SER A 69 -8.22 -1.42 -7.84
CA SER A 69 -7.58 -0.61 -8.88
C SER A 69 -8.00 0.86 -8.83
N SER A 70 -9.27 1.13 -8.51
CA SER A 70 -9.75 2.50 -8.30
C SER A 70 -9.13 3.16 -7.07
N LEU A 71 -9.04 2.43 -5.95
CA LEU A 71 -8.41 2.93 -4.71
C LEU A 71 -6.93 3.19 -4.89
N LEU A 72 -6.18 2.27 -5.51
CA LEU A 72 -4.76 2.44 -5.80
C LEU A 72 -4.50 3.67 -6.67
N ASN A 73 -5.36 3.94 -7.65
CA ASN A 73 -5.28 5.17 -8.44
C ASN A 73 -5.56 6.43 -7.60
N SER A 74 -6.47 6.36 -6.61
CA SER A 74 -6.67 7.47 -5.68
C SER A 74 -5.42 7.72 -4.84
N VAL A 75 -4.90 6.68 -4.20
CA VAL A 75 -3.70 6.77 -3.36
C VAL A 75 -2.49 7.26 -4.17
N ALA A 76 -2.28 6.74 -5.38
CA ALA A 76 -1.20 7.18 -6.25
C ALA A 76 -1.28 8.69 -6.55
N ARG A 77 -2.48 9.21 -6.88
CA ARG A 77 -2.67 10.65 -7.10
C ARG A 77 -2.39 11.45 -5.83
N GLU A 78 -2.89 11.00 -4.68
CA GLU A 78 -2.63 11.69 -3.42
C GLU A 78 -1.13 11.76 -3.12
N LEU A 79 -0.37 10.69 -3.38
CA LEU A 79 1.09 10.71 -3.23
C LEU A 79 1.77 11.66 -4.23
N GLU A 80 1.37 11.66 -5.50
CA GLU A 80 1.91 12.57 -6.55
C GLU A 80 1.66 14.04 -6.25
N HIS A 81 0.58 14.36 -5.53
CA HIS A 81 0.21 15.73 -5.19
C HIS A 81 0.66 16.13 -3.78
N HIS A 82 1.09 15.18 -2.95
CA HIS A 82 1.56 15.48 -1.60
C HIS A 82 2.97 16.08 -1.62
N PRO A 83 3.19 17.30 -1.11
CA PRO A 83 4.44 18.04 -1.29
C PRO A 83 5.66 17.36 -0.68
N ALA A 84 5.49 16.63 0.42
CA ALA A 84 6.58 15.88 1.06
C ALA A 84 6.88 14.52 0.41
N LEU A 85 5.95 13.96 -0.37
CA LEU A 85 6.06 12.60 -0.90
C LEU A 85 6.38 12.58 -2.40
N LYS A 86 5.89 13.56 -3.16
CA LYS A 86 6.20 13.69 -4.59
C LYS A 86 7.72 13.67 -4.88
N PRO A 87 8.58 14.43 -4.18
CA PRO A 87 10.02 14.38 -4.44
C PRO A 87 10.62 13.01 -4.08
N VAL A 88 10.13 12.38 -3.02
CA VAL A 88 10.57 11.05 -2.59
C VAL A 88 10.24 10.00 -3.66
N LEU A 89 9.05 10.05 -4.25
CA LEU A 89 8.66 9.16 -5.34
C LEU A 89 9.59 9.27 -6.54
N THR A 90 10.10 10.47 -6.86
CA THR A 90 11.01 10.67 -8.00
C THR A 90 12.40 10.06 -7.79
N MET A 91 12.79 9.80 -6.54
CA MET A 91 14.05 9.09 -6.22
C MET A 91 13.91 7.57 -6.33
N CYS A 92 12.68 7.06 -6.32
CA CYS A 92 12.38 5.65 -6.26
C CYS A 92 12.21 5.04 -7.66
N ASN A 93 12.77 3.83 -7.84
CA ASN A 93 12.36 2.96 -8.93
C ASN A 93 10.98 2.33 -8.64
N GLU A 94 10.43 1.62 -9.63
CA GLU A 94 9.09 1.02 -9.56
C GLU A 94 8.87 0.16 -8.28
N PRO A 95 9.73 -0.82 -7.91
CA PRO A 95 9.58 -1.57 -6.66
C PRO A 95 9.53 -0.70 -5.40
N ARG A 96 10.37 0.35 -5.31
CA ARG A 96 10.39 1.23 -4.14
C ARG A 96 9.14 2.11 -4.07
N GLN A 97 8.67 2.61 -5.22
CA GLN A 97 7.41 3.34 -5.29
C GLN A 97 6.23 2.47 -4.85
N ALA A 98 6.23 1.18 -5.23
CA ALA A 98 5.20 0.23 -4.83
C ALA A 98 5.12 0.03 -3.31
N ILE A 99 6.25 0.04 -2.61
CA ILE A 99 6.29 -0.04 -1.14
C ILE A 99 5.67 1.19 -0.50
N LEU A 100 6.03 2.38 -0.95
CA LEU A 100 5.44 3.63 -0.45
C LEU A 100 3.93 3.67 -0.69
N LEU A 101 3.47 3.21 -1.85
CA LEU A 101 2.04 3.13 -2.14
C LEU A 101 1.34 2.08 -1.27
N SER A 102 1.94 0.91 -1.08
CA SER A 102 1.41 -0.14 -0.21
C SER A 102 1.27 0.34 1.24
N MET A 103 2.27 1.06 1.74
CA MET A 103 2.23 1.72 3.04
C MET A 103 1.11 2.76 3.11
N ALA A 104 1.02 3.64 2.11
CA ALA A 104 -0.03 4.65 2.05
C ALA A 104 -1.45 4.04 1.96
N TYR A 105 -1.61 2.90 1.30
CA TYR A 105 -2.87 2.16 1.26
C TYR A 105 -3.26 1.63 2.64
N GLN A 106 -2.30 1.04 3.37
CA GLN A 106 -2.55 0.43 4.67
C GLN A 106 -2.86 1.44 5.78
N MET A 107 -2.10 2.54 5.86
CA MET A 107 -2.14 3.48 6.99
C MET A 107 -2.49 4.92 6.61
N GLY A 108 -2.71 5.20 5.32
CA GLY A 108 -3.01 6.53 4.80
C GLY A 108 -1.78 7.36 4.43
N VAL A 109 -1.96 8.24 3.44
CA VAL A 109 -0.92 9.13 2.90
C VAL A 109 -0.36 10.07 3.97
N SER A 110 -1.22 10.65 4.82
CA SER A 110 -0.80 11.55 5.89
C SER A 110 0.07 10.86 6.94
N SER A 111 -0.21 9.59 7.25
CA SER A 111 0.60 8.78 8.17
C SER A 111 1.96 8.47 7.55
N LEU A 112 2.00 8.08 6.28
CA LEU A 112 3.26 7.87 5.54
C LEU A 112 4.12 9.14 5.52
N ALA A 113 3.52 10.32 5.34
CA ALA A 113 4.23 11.59 5.36
C ALA A 113 4.95 11.89 6.70
N GLN A 114 4.63 11.17 7.78
CA GLN A 114 5.32 11.30 9.07
C GLN A 114 6.57 10.42 9.20
N PHE A 115 6.90 9.56 8.21
CA PHE A 115 8.11 8.72 8.21
C PHE A 115 9.36 9.53 7.85
N LYS A 116 9.56 10.66 8.53
CA LYS A 116 10.55 11.70 8.16
C LYS A 116 11.96 11.15 7.95
N ASN A 117 12.39 10.21 8.79
CA ASN A 117 13.72 9.61 8.67
C ASN A 117 13.84 8.71 7.43
N THR A 118 12.86 7.83 7.19
CA THR A 118 12.79 7.01 5.97
C THR A 118 12.76 7.90 4.72
N LEU A 119 11.89 8.92 4.70
CA LEU A 119 11.74 9.81 3.55
C LEU A 119 13.03 10.60 3.30
N LEU A 120 13.71 11.08 4.34
CA LEU A 120 15.00 11.75 4.23
C LEU A 120 16.10 10.81 3.72
N ALA A 121 16.14 9.57 4.19
CA ALA A 121 17.09 8.57 3.71
C ALA A 121 16.88 8.27 2.21
N ILE A 122 15.63 8.12 1.77
CA ILE A 122 15.29 7.95 0.35
C ILE A 122 15.73 9.17 -0.48
N MET A 123 15.52 10.40 0.02
CA MET A 123 15.95 11.62 -0.67
C MET A 123 17.47 11.70 -0.85
N ASN A 124 18.23 11.02 0.00
CA ASN A 124 19.69 10.90 -0.08
C ASN A 124 20.15 9.62 -0.78
N GLU A 125 19.23 8.83 -1.32
CA GLU A 125 19.48 7.49 -1.91
C GLU A 125 20.19 6.52 -0.94
N ASP A 126 20.03 6.73 0.38
CA ASP A 126 20.55 5.90 1.45
C ASP A 126 19.55 4.76 1.74
N TRP A 127 19.56 3.73 0.90
CA TRP A 127 18.59 2.64 0.92
C TRP A 127 18.72 1.74 2.15
N ASP A 128 19.94 1.53 2.63
CA ASP A 128 20.24 0.83 3.90
C ASP A 128 19.57 1.53 5.07
N ARG A 129 19.75 2.85 5.18
CA ARG A 129 19.09 3.62 6.23
C ARG A 129 17.58 3.68 6.03
N ALA A 130 17.09 3.83 4.81
CA ALA A 130 15.66 3.86 4.54
C ALA A 130 14.98 2.57 5.02
N SER A 131 15.58 1.42 4.70
CA SER A 131 15.13 0.10 5.15
C SER A 131 15.15 -0.02 6.67
N HIS A 132 16.24 0.39 7.32
CA HIS A 132 16.36 0.36 8.78
C HIS A 132 15.29 1.22 9.48
N GLU A 133 15.11 2.47 9.03
CA GLU A 133 14.15 3.41 9.61
C GLU A 133 12.69 2.99 9.37
N MET A 134 12.40 2.24 8.29
CA MET A 134 11.08 1.62 8.11
C MET A 134 10.80 0.59 9.20
N LEU A 135 11.80 -0.21 9.57
CA LEU A 135 11.70 -1.24 10.61
C LEU A 135 11.71 -0.66 12.02
N ASP A 136 12.37 0.47 12.23
CA ASP A 136 12.27 1.26 13.47
C ASP A 136 11.02 2.15 13.50
N SER A 137 9.86 1.54 13.29
CA SER A 137 8.59 2.25 13.30
C SER A 137 7.51 1.49 14.08
N LYS A 138 6.51 2.23 14.57
CA LYS A 138 5.32 1.62 15.18
C LYS A 138 4.60 0.71 14.16
N TRP A 139 4.58 1.12 12.91
CA TRP A 139 4.00 0.35 11.80
C TRP A 139 4.65 -1.03 11.69
N ALA A 140 5.97 -1.11 11.75
CA ALA A 140 6.70 -2.38 11.73
C ALA A 140 6.35 -3.28 12.92
N ARG A 141 6.11 -2.71 14.10
CA ARG A 141 5.66 -3.50 15.27
C ARG A 141 4.25 -4.05 15.11
N GLN A 142 3.38 -3.37 14.36
CA GLN A 142 2.00 -3.79 14.13
C GLN A 142 1.89 -4.87 13.05
N THR A 143 2.71 -4.80 12.00
CA THR A 143 2.73 -5.77 10.91
C THR A 143 4.16 -6.18 10.54
N PRO A 144 4.85 -6.95 11.41
CA PRO A 144 6.29 -7.20 11.30
C PRO A 144 6.70 -7.93 10.02
N ASN A 145 5.95 -8.96 9.61
CA ASN A 145 6.28 -9.72 8.40
C ASN A 145 6.15 -8.87 7.12
N ARG A 146 5.11 -8.02 7.05
CA ARG A 146 4.93 -7.08 5.94
C ARG A 146 6.02 -6.03 5.94
N ALA A 147 6.31 -5.45 7.11
CA ALA A 147 7.33 -4.43 7.23
C ALA A 147 8.71 -4.94 6.84
N GLN A 148 9.06 -6.17 7.19
CA GLN A 148 10.30 -6.80 6.76
C GLN A 148 10.40 -6.91 5.24
N ARG A 149 9.39 -7.50 4.57
CA ARG A 149 9.39 -7.59 3.09
C ARG A 149 9.48 -6.22 2.42
N HIS A 150 8.76 -5.25 2.94
CA HIS A 150 8.76 -3.88 2.43
C HIS A 150 10.12 -3.22 2.60
N ALA A 151 10.77 -3.41 3.75
CA ALA A 151 12.10 -2.91 4.02
C ALA A 151 13.16 -3.59 3.12
N ASP A 152 13.03 -4.89 2.86
CA ASP A 152 13.92 -5.64 1.96
C ASP A 152 13.76 -5.18 0.50
N GLN A 153 12.52 -4.95 0.05
CA GLN A 153 12.24 -4.40 -1.27
C GLN A 153 12.68 -2.93 -1.39
N MET A 154 12.58 -2.13 -0.32
CA MET A 154 13.12 -0.77 -0.28
C MET A 154 14.65 -0.78 -0.44
N LEU A 155 15.33 -1.65 0.32
CA LEU A 155 16.78 -1.82 0.26
C LEU A 155 17.24 -2.21 -1.14
N THR A 156 16.75 -3.35 -1.63
CA THR A 156 17.21 -3.97 -2.88
C THR A 156 16.72 -3.25 -4.13
N GLY A 157 15.62 -2.50 -4.03
CA GLY A 157 14.96 -1.92 -5.20
C GLY A 157 14.44 -2.97 -6.18
N SER A 158 14.19 -4.20 -5.72
CA SER A 158 13.69 -5.32 -6.52
C SER A 158 12.40 -5.86 -5.93
N TRP A 159 11.48 -6.34 -6.77
CA TRP A 159 10.22 -6.92 -6.31
C TRP A 159 10.45 -8.15 -5.43
N SER A 160 9.73 -8.23 -4.32
CA SER A 160 9.71 -9.43 -3.46
C SER A 160 9.25 -10.66 -4.26
N PRO A 161 9.97 -11.79 -4.20
CA PRO A 161 9.60 -13.00 -4.95
C PRO A 161 8.22 -13.55 -4.57
N GLU A 162 7.75 -13.27 -3.35
CA GLU A 162 6.43 -13.61 -2.81
C GLU A 162 5.29 -13.05 -3.66
N TYR A 163 5.47 -11.87 -4.26
CA TYR A 163 4.44 -11.22 -5.07
C TYR A 163 4.29 -11.84 -6.47
N ARG A 164 5.15 -12.79 -6.86
CA ARG A 164 5.09 -13.52 -8.14
C ARG A 164 4.96 -12.58 -9.34
N ILE A 165 5.72 -11.49 -9.30
CA ILE A 165 5.83 -10.54 -10.40
C ILE A 165 6.89 -11.09 -11.36
N SER A 166 6.48 -11.38 -12.59
CA SER A 166 7.35 -11.95 -13.62
C SER A 166 8.23 -10.87 -14.24
N GLY A 167 9.55 -11.07 -14.21
CA GLY A 167 10.55 -10.32 -14.98
C GLY A 167 11.18 -9.14 -14.22
N ASN A 168 12.46 -9.30 -13.87
CA ASN A 168 13.46 -8.22 -13.85
C ASN A 168 14.20 -8.25 -15.18
#